data_AF-A0A966HGE7-F1
#
_entry.id   AF-A0A966HGE7-F1
#
_cell.length_a   1.000
_cell.length_b   1.000
_cell.length_c   1.000
_cell.angle_alpha   90.00
_cell.angle_beta   90.00
_cell.angle_gamma   90.00
#
_symmetry.space_group_name_H-M   'P 1'
#
loop_
_entity.id
_entity.type
_entity.pdbx_description
1 polymer ?
#
loop_
_entity_poly.entity_id
_entity_poly.type
_entity_poly.pdbx_seq_one_letter_code
_entity_poly.pdbx_strand_id
1 'polypeptide(L)'
;MDSVIDKSQFQIPNFSVRQPAETPIQEMTNQPALTTNKAKIKDVDNDFSDLIKKSWQIIEARQKAAQFLGKNNPKNARLIWKRARKSANFNPYFYKNQALKLGPFKKMTIRDLVDLESQLGGTIFGALAENQERKFFNLDEDTWIWYEAQVDDNGQKHENAIRYEVKEDKIIKVYAGPRYSALEGNELDNFERAILVYTRLILEKIYGQTE
;
A
#
# COMPACT_ATOMS: atom_id res chain seq x y z
N MET A 1 -5.37 -6.83 -21.88
CA MET A 1 -5.00 -8.19 -21.44
C MET A 1 -5.03 -8.10 -19.93
N ASP A 2 -6.21 -8.28 -19.39
CA ASP A 2 -6.61 -7.67 -18.12
C ASP A 2 -6.11 -8.53 -16.98
N SER A 3 -5.03 -8.09 -16.33
CA SER A 3 -4.56 -8.70 -15.09
C SER A 3 -5.38 -8.14 -13.93
N VAL A 4 -6.64 -8.55 -13.83
CA VAL A 4 -7.43 -8.35 -12.61
C VAL A 4 -6.74 -9.15 -11.53
N ILE A 5 -6.10 -8.45 -10.59
CA ILE A 5 -5.50 -9.05 -9.41
C ILE A 5 -6.63 -9.76 -8.66
N ASP A 6 -6.52 -11.08 -8.50
CA ASP A 6 -7.46 -11.89 -7.75
C ASP A 6 -7.43 -11.46 -6.26
N LYS A 7 -8.36 -10.58 -5.89
CA LYS A 7 -8.49 -10.00 -4.55
C LYS A 7 -8.68 -11.06 -3.46
N SER A 8 -9.08 -12.29 -3.80
CA SER A 8 -9.25 -13.40 -2.84
C SER A 8 -7.93 -13.91 -2.27
N GLN A 9 -6.80 -13.64 -2.94
CA GLN A 9 -5.47 -14.10 -2.51
C GLN A 9 -4.82 -13.18 -1.47
N PHE A 10 -5.38 -12.00 -1.23
CA PHE A 10 -4.96 -11.06 -0.19
C PHE A 10 -5.90 -11.18 1.02
N GLN A 11 -5.93 -12.37 1.63
CA GLN A 11 -6.53 -12.55 2.94
C GLN A 11 -5.69 -11.80 3.98
N ILE A 12 -6.10 -10.57 4.25
CA ILE A 12 -5.90 -9.91 5.55
C ILE A 12 -6.58 -10.82 6.60
N PRO A 13 -6.00 -11.05 7.79
CA PRO A 13 -6.56 -11.93 8.81
C PRO A 13 -8.08 -11.72 8.98
N ASN A 14 -8.81 -12.84 9.06
CA ASN A 14 -10.27 -12.94 9.05
C ASN A 14 -10.97 -11.78 9.80
N PHE A 15 -11.62 -10.91 9.04
CA PHE A 15 -12.64 -10.00 9.56
C PHE A 15 -13.82 -10.86 10.04
N SER A 16 -13.92 -11.09 11.34
CA SER A 16 -15.11 -11.72 11.92
C SER A 16 -16.27 -10.73 11.81
N VAL A 17 -17.08 -10.88 10.76
CA VAL A 17 -18.33 -10.15 10.58
C VAL A 17 -19.31 -10.67 11.63
N ARG A 18 -19.47 -9.95 12.73
CA ARG A 18 -20.76 -9.97 13.43
C ARG A 18 -21.69 -9.13 12.59
N GLN A 19 -22.59 -9.76 11.82
CA GLN A 19 -23.70 -9.06 11.16
C GLN A 19 -24.55 -8.38 12.24
N PRO A 20 -24.71 -7.04 12.23
CA PRO A 20 -25.83 -6.42 12.91
C PRO A 20 -27.04 -6.48 11.99
N ALA A 21 -28.21 -6.75 12.57
CA ALA A 21 -29.49 -6.84 11.90
C ALA A 21 -29.76 -5.64 10.96
N GLU A 22 -30.25 -5.94 9.76
CA GLU A 22 -30.72 -4.96 8.79
C GLU A 22 -31.78 -4.05 9.45
N THR A 23 -31.43 -2.78 9.65
CA THR A 23 -32.41 -1.74 9.97
C THR A 23 -32.60 -0.88 8.71
N PRO A 24 -33.86 -0.64 8.28
CA PRO A 24 -34.12 0.12 7.05
C PRO A 24 -33.61 1.56 7.17
N ILE A 25 -32.94 2.04 6.12
CA ILE A 25 -32.57 3.45 5.98
C ILE A 25 -33.85 4.25 5.73
N GLN A 26 -34.35 4.94 6.76
CA GLN A 26 -35.28 6.05 6.61
C GLN A 26 -34.80 7.26 7.42
N GLU A 27 -34.69 8.38 6.69
CA GLU A 27 -34.76 9.77 7.13
C GLU A 27 -33.71 10.29 8.14
N MET A 28 -32.64 10.88 7.58
CA MET A 28 -32.03 12.07 8.19
C MET A 28 -32.03 13.21 7.16
N THR A 29 -33.21 13.77 6.93
CA THR A 29 -33.35 15.16 6.51
C THR A 29 -33.78 15.97 7.74
N ASN A 30 -33.25 17.19 7.86
CA ASN A 30 -33.48 18.20 8.90
C ASN A 30 -32.38 18.36 9.97
N GLN A 31 -31.40 19.21 9.64
CA GLN A 31 -30.93 20.23 10.58
C GLN A 31 -31.01 21.62 9.91
N PRO A 32 -31.34 22.68 10.66
CA PRO A 32 -31.79 23.96 10.11
C PRO A 32 -30.63 24.81 9.53
N ALA A 33 -30.98 25.59 8.52
CA ALA A 33 -30.08 26.49 7.80
C ALA A 33 -29.48 27.57 8.70
N LEU A 34 -28.14 27.59 8.79
CA LEU A 34 -27.38 28.80 9.10
C LEU A 34 -27.15 29.55 7.79
N THR A 35 -27.80 30.71 7.66
CA THR A 35 -27.70 31.57 6.49
C THR A 35 -26.53 32.56 6.62
N THR A 36 -25.92 32.81 5.45
CA THR A 36 -25.02 33.92 5.08
C THR A 36 -23.58 33.91 5.57
N ASN A 37 -22.67 33.46 4.69
CA ASN A 37 -21.96 34.37 3.79
C ASN A 37 -21.51 33.62 2.52
N LYS A 38 -22.09 33.97 1.36
CA LYS A 38 -21.59 33.56 0.04
C LYS A 38 -20.30 34.32 -0.28
N ALA A 39 -19.23 34.00 0.43
CA ALA A 39 -17.88 34.26 -0.06
C ALA A 39 -17.49 33.04 -0.88
N LYS A 40 -17.30 33.27 -2.18
CA LYS A 40 -16.78 32.38 -3.23
C LYS A 40 -15.74 31.39 -2.68
N ILE A 41 -16.16 30.20 -2.23
CA ILE A 41 -15.27 29.07 -1.95
C ILE A 41 -14.78 28.66 -3.34
N LYS A 42 -13.50 28.91 -3.62
CA LYS A 42 -12.86 28.33 -4.79
C LYS A 42 -12.94 26.82 -4.61
N ASP A 43 -13.58 26.12 -5.54
CA ASP A 43 -13.36 24.69 -5.70
C ASP A 43 -11.85 24.51 -5.84
N VAL A 44 -11.21 23.99 -4.79
CA VAL A 44 -9.82 23.55 -4.89
C VAL A 44 -9.95 22.25 -5.66
N ASP A 45 -9.72 22.32 -6.97
CA ASP A 45 -9.67 21.15 -7.86
C ASP A 45 -8.53 20.25 -7.38
N ASN A 46 -8.84 19.36 -6.44
CA ASN A 46 -7.92 18.34 -5.98
C ASN A 46 -7.78 17.32 -7.11
N ASP A 47 -6.69 17.40 -7.87
CA ASP A 47 -6.32 16.41 -8.88
C ASP A 47 -5.31 15.43 -8.27
N PHE A 48 -5.78 14.26 -7.83
CA PHE A 48 -4.95 13.19 -7.28
C PHE A 48 -4.43 12.23 -8.35
N SER A 49 -4.51 12.57 -9.65
CA SER A 49 -4.03 11.72 -10.73
C SER A 49 -2.53 11.39 -10.62
N ASP A 50 -1.73 12.27 -10.00
CA ASP A 50 -0.32 11.98 -9.74
C ASP A 50 -0.12 10.82 -8.75
N LEU A 51 -0.95 10.73 -7.71
CA LEU A 51 -0.89 9.63 -6.74
C LEU A 51 -1.23 8.29 -7.40
N ILE A 52 -2.23 8.28 -8.29
CA ILE A 52 -2.58 7.09 -9.10
C ILE A 52 -1.41 6.70 -10.01
N LYS A 53 -0.74 7.67 -10.65
CA LYS A 53 0.47 7.40 -11.44
C LYS A 53 1.59 6.77 -10.60
N LYS A 54 1.79 7.23 -9.36
CA LYS A 54 2.77 6.64 -8.43
C LYS A 54 2.41 5.21 -8.05
N SER A 55 1.13 4.90 -7.77
CA SER A 55 0.66 3.52 -7.58
C SER A 55 1.01 2.64 -8.78
N TRP A 56 0.74 3.13 -10.00
CA TRP A 56 1.07 2.42 -11.24
C TRP A 56 2.56 2.11 -11.39
N GLN A 57 3.44 3.05 -11.05
CA GLN A 57 4.90 2.83 -11.09
C GLN A 57 5.31 1.65 -10.21
N ILE A 58 4.74 1.56 -9.00
CA ILE A 58 5.01 0.46 -8.06
C ILE A 58 4.48 -0.86 -8.60
N ILE A 59 3.24 -0.89 -9.09
CA ILE A 59 2.62 -2.10 -9.65
C ILE A 59 3.42 -2.61 -10.85
N GLU A 60 3.84 -1.72 -11.75
CA GLU A 60 4.62 -2.09 -12.92
C GLU A 60 5.99 -2.67 -12.52
N ALA A 61 6.68 -2.03 -11.57
CA ALA A 61 7.94 -2.52 -11.03
C ALA A 61 7.79 -3.91 -10.37
N ARG A 62 6.71 -4.09 -9.58
CA ARG A 62 6.36 -5.36 -8.93
C ARG A 62 6.11 -6.47 -9.95
N GLN A 63 5.34 -6.19 -10.99
CA GLN A 63 5.06 -7.15 -12.06
C GLN A 63 6.33 -7.53 -12.83
N LYS A 64 7.16 -6.55 -13.22
CA LYS A 64 8.45 -6.80 -13.89
C LYS A 64 9.36 -7.69 -13.02
N ALA A 65 9.46 -7.40 -11.73
CA ALA A 65 10.23 -8.21 -10.79
C ALA A 65 9.68 -9.63 -10.66
N ALA A 66 8.37 -9.79 -10.46
CA ALA A 66 7.74 -11.11 -10.34
C ALA A 66 7.92 -11.96 -11.61
N GLN A 67 7.76 -11.37 -12.81
CA GLN A 67 8.00 -12.06 -14.07
C GLN A 67 9.46 -12.52 -14.20
N PHE A 68 10.40 -11.66 -13.83
CA PHE A 68 11.83 -11.96 -13.89
C PHE A 68 12.22 -13.05 -12.88
N LEU A 69 11.64 -13.06 -11.69
CA LEU A 69 11.85 -14.10 -10.67
C LEU A 69 11.18 -15.43 -11.06
N GLY A 70 10.00 -15.39 -11.67
CA GLY A 70 9.27 -16.58 -12.11
C GLY A 70 9.95 -17.35 -13.27
N LYS A 71 10.55 -16.61 -14.22
CA LYS A 71 11.27 -17.16 -15.38
C LYS A 71 12.64 -17.75 -15.00
N ASN A 72 13.28 -17.23 -13.96
CA ASN A 72 14.64 -17.62 -13.58
C ASN A 72 14.62 -18.63 -12.42
N ASN A 73 14.89 -19.91 -12.74
CA ASN A 73 15.15 -20.92 -11.71
C ASN A 73 16.43 -20.51 -10.91
N PRO A 74 16.39 -20.48 -9.56
CA PRO A 74 17.53 -20.09 -8.72
C PRO A 74 18.84 -20.86 -9.01
N LYS A 75 18.77 -22.05 -9.63
CA LYS A 75 19.96 -22.77 -10.12
C LYS A 75 20.74 -22.03 -11.23
N ASN A 76 20.04 -21.33 -12.12
CA ASN A 76 20.60 -20.49 -13.19
C ASN A 76 20.51 -18.99 -12.86
N ALA A 77 20.10 -18.68 -11.61
CA ALA A 77 20.56 -17.45 -11.00
C ALA A 77 22.11 -17.47 -10.91
N ARG A 78 22.87 -16.58 -10.28
CA ARG A 78 24.34 -16.46 -10.58
C ARG A 78 24.72 -16.19 -12.07
N LEU A 79 24.43 -17.05 -13.06
CA LEU A 79 24.86 -16.92 -14.46
C LEU A 79 24.10 -15.83 -15.23
N ILE A 80 22.77 -15.80 -15.16
CA ILE A 80 21.94 -14.74 -15.77
C ILE A 80 22.30 -13.36 -15.19
N TRP A 81 22.78 -13.34 -13.95
CA TRP A 81 23.05 -12.15 -13.14
C TRP A 81 24.45 -11.58 -13.36
N LYS A 82 25.39 -12.40 -13.85
CA LYS A 82 26.64 -11.89 -14.43
C LYS A 82 26.39 -11.09 -15.72
N ARG A 83 25.33 -11.41 -16.48
CA ARG A 83 24.95 -10.69 -17.70
C ARG A 83 24.15 -9.41 -17.41
N ALA A 84 23.25 -9.44 -16.42
CA ALA A 84 22.51 -8.25 -15.98
C ALA A 84 23.40 -7.13 -15.40
N ARG A 85 24.61 -7.47 -14.93
CA ARG A 85 25.65 -6.55 -14.42
C ARG A 85 26.07 -5.47 -15.44
N LYS A 86 25.78 -5.65 -16.73
CA LYS A 86 26.16 -4.70 -17.80
C LYS A 86 25.10 -3.65 -18.14
N SER A 87 23.91 -3.68 -17.53
CA SER A 87 22.95 -2.58 -17.67
C SER A 87 23.26 -1.53 -16.62
N ALA A 88 23.74 -0.35 -17.04
CA ALA A 88 24.37 0.65 -16.19
C ALA A 88 23.43 1.31 -15.15
N ASN A 89 22.11 1.12 -15.25
CA ASN A 89 21.12 1.90 -14.47
C ASN A 89 20.24 1.04 -13.52
N PHE A 90 20.70 -0.16 -13.14
CA PHE A 90 19.91 -1.07 -12.31
C PHE A 90 20.77 -1.59 -11.16
N ASN A 91 20.43 -1.24 -9.91
CA ASN A 91 20.98 -1.92 -8.73
C ASN A 91 20.06 -3.08 -8.33
N PRO A 92 20.29 -4.32 -8.79
CA PRO A 92 19.32 -5.42 -8.76
C PRO A 92 19.07 -6.06 -7.37
N TYR A 93 19.55 -5.45 -6.28
CA TYR A 93 20.10 -6.25 -5.17
C TYR A 93 19.35 -6.25 -3.83
N PHE A 94 18.24 -5.54 -3.63
CA PHE A 94 17.49 -5.67 -2.37
C PHE A 94 16.56 -6.87 -2.34
N TYR A 95 15.68 -7.05 -3.35
CA TYR A 95 14.88 -8.29 -3.44
C TYR A 95 15.80 -9.51 -3.62
N LYS A 96 17.02 -9.35 -4.17
CA LYS A 96 18.03 -10.41 -4.19
C LYS A 96 18.48 -10.79 -2.78
N ASN A 97 18.84 -9.83 -1.93
CA ASN A 97 19.30 -10.15 -0.58
C ASN A 97 18.18 -10.81 0.25
N GLN A 98 16.93 -10.41 0.05
CA GLN A 98 15.78 -11.05 0.69
C GLN A 98 15.43 -12.41 0.06
N ALA A 99 15.43 -12.55 -1.27
CA ALA A 99 15.20 -13.83 -1.95
C ALA A 99 16.30 -14.87 -1.66
N LEU A 100 17.55 -14.42 -1.48
CA LEU A 100 18.65 -15.28 -1.02
C LEU A 100 18.42 -15.81 0.40
N LYS A 101 17.70 -15.07 1.27
CA LYS A 101 17.30 -15.53 2.61
C LYS A 101 16.14 -16.53 2.57
N LEU A 102 15.26 -16.48 1.57
CA LEU A 102 14.12 -17.40 1.42
C LEU A 102 14.53 -18.84 1.05
N GLY A 103 15.82 -19.09 0.84
CA GLY A 103 16.39 -20.40 0.51
C GLY A 103 16.40 -20.68 -1.00
N PRO A 104 17.23 -21.63 -1.46
CA PRO A 104 17.54 -21.84 -2.88
C PRO A 104 16.38 -22.36 -3.74
N PHE A 105 15.18 -22.56 -3.19
CA PHE A 105 14.05 -23.19 -3.89
C PHE A 105 12.73 -22.40 -3.83
N LYS A 106 12.61 -21.35 -3.00
CA LYS A 106 11.36 -20.57 -2.95
C LYS A 106 11.38 -19.54 -4.09
N LYS A 107 10.47 -19.69 -5.06
CA LYS A 107 10.17 -18.62 -6.02
C LYS A 107 9.45 -17.51 -5.27
N MET A 108 9.96 -16.29 -5.41
CA MET A 108 9.32 -15.12 -4.83
C MET A 108 8.10 -14.75 -5.65
N THR A 109 6.94 -14.70 -5.00
CA THR A 109 5.65 -14.35 -5.58
C THR A 109 5.40 -12.85 -5.49
N ILE A 110 4.34 -12.36 -6.16
CA ILE A 110 3.86 -10.98 -6.00
C ILE A 110 3.55 -10.70 -4.52
N ARG A 111 2.97 -11.67 -3.81
CA ARG A 111 2.66 -11.56 -2.39
C ARG A 111 3.92 -11.34 -1.55
N ASP A 112 4.98 -12.12 -1.81
CA ASP A 112 6.25 -11.92 -1.09
C ASP A 112 6.87 -10.54 -1.38
N LEU A 113 6.68 -9.98 -2.58
CA LEU A 113 7.10 -8.61 -2.90
C LEU A 113 6.28 -7.56 -2.15
N VAL A 114 4.96 -7.71 -2.08
CA VAL A 114 4.08 -6.85 -1.27
C VAL A 114 4.45 -6.93 0.21
N ASP A 115 4.77 -8.11 0.72
CA ASP A 115 5.21 -8.27 2.11
C ASP A 115 6.51 -7.48 2.38
N LEU A 116 7.49 -7.52 1.46
CA LEU A 116 8.69 -6.70 1.56
C LEU A 116 8.41 -5.20 1.50
N GLU A 117 7.58 -4.80 0.54
CA GLU A 117 7.15 -3.42 0.38
C GLU A 117 6.46 -2.91 1.64
N SER A 118 5.61 -3.71 2.26
CA SER A 118 4.86 -3.36 3.46
C SER A 118 5.76 -3.12 4.67
N GLN A 119 6.79 -3.96 4.85
CA GLN A 119 7.75 -3.83 5.94
C GLN A 119 8.58 -2.56 5.77
N LEU A 120 9.09 -2.31 4.56
CA LEU A 120 9.89 -1.13 4.29
C LEU A 120 9.04 0.14 4.35
N GLY A 121 7.82 0.10 3.81
CA GLY A 121 6.87 1.19 3.85
C GLY A 121 6.44 1.57 5.26
N GLY A 122 6.38 0.62 6.20
CA GLY A 122 6.12 0.92 7.61
C GLY A 122 7.17 1.83 8.27
N THR A 123 8.41 1.83 7.75
CA THR A 123 9.53 2.59 8.33
C THR A 123 9.50 4.08 8.02
N ILE A 124 8.69 4.53 7.05
CA ILE A 124 8.65 5.96 6.65
C ILE A 124 7.99 6.86 7.71
N PHE A 125 7.34 6.26 8.71
CA PHE A 125 6.59 6.94 9.77
C PHE A 125 7.36 7.01 11.10
N GLY A 126 8.68 6.77 11.07
CA GLY A 126 9.55 6.84 12.24
C GLY A 126 9.77 5.49 12.92
N ALA A 127 10.49 5.52 14.04
CA ALA A 127 10.85 4.33 14.81
C ALA A 127 9.61 3.69 15.47
N LEU A 128 9.64 2.37 15.60
CA LEU A 128 8.64 1.55 16.29
C LEU A 128 9.23 0.99 17.58
N ALA A 129 8.38 0.76 18.58
CA ALA A 129 8.76 -0.05 19.74
C ALA A 129 8.91 -1.53 19.34
N GLU A 130 9.65 -2.32 20.13
CA GLU A 130 9.94 -3.73 19.83
C GLU A 130 8.68 -4.62 19.71
N ASN A 131 7.60 -4.25 20.42
CA ASN A 131 6.31 -4.95 20.41
C ASN A 131 5.29 -4.36 19.41
N GLN A 132 5.74 -3.49 18.50
CA GLN A 132 4.90 -2.85 17.49
C GLN A 132 5.31 -3.25 16.08
N GLU A 133 4.32 -3.53 15.25
CA GLU A 133 4.47 -3.73 13.81
C GLU A 133 3.67 -2.66 13.08
N ARG A 134 4.29 -1.99 12.13
CA ARG A 134 3.62 -1.07 11.21
C ARG A 134 3.92 -1.46 9.78
N LYS A 135 2.89 -1.41 8.95
CA LYS A 135 2.96 -1.67 7.52
C LYS A 135 2.22 -0.57 6.78
N PHE A 136 2.81 -0.14 5.68
CA PHE A 136 2.17 0.77 4.73
C PHE A 136 2.53 0.31 3.33
N PHE A 137 1.54 0.09 2.47
CA PHE A 137 1.79 -0.39 1.11
C PHE A 137 0.66 -0.09 0.14
N ASN A 138 1.02 -0.09 -1.14
CA ASN A 138 0.09 -0.04 -2.24
C ASN A 138 -0.42 -1.46 -2.57
N LEU A 139 -1.73 -1.67 -2.56
CA LEU A 139 -2.33 -2.97 -2.89
C LEU A 139 -2.58 -3.08 -4.40
N ASP A 140 -3.28 -2.10 -4.95
CA ASP A 140 -3.63 -1.95 -6.37
C ASP A 140 -3.62 -0.46 -6.77
N GLU A 141 -4.18 -0.13 -7.94
CA GLU A 141 -4.01 1.19 -8.59
C GLU A 141 -4.48 2.37 -7.72
N ASP A 142 -5.55 2.16 -6.96
CA ASP A 142 -6.18 3.18 -6.12
C ASP A 142 -6.15 2.83 -4.62
N THR A 143 -5.81 1.60 -4.25
CA THR A 143 -5.90 1.15 -2.85
C THR A 143 -4.55 1.17 -2.13
N TRP A 144 -4.50 1.90 -1.01
CA TRP A 144 -3.38 1.90 -0.07
C TRP A 144 -3.82 1.34 1.28
N ILE A 145 -2.94 0.58 1.93
CA ILE A 145 -3.21 -0.06 3.21
C ILE A 145 -2.24 0.48 4.25
N TRP A 146 -2.79 0.94 5.36
CA TRP A 146 -2.09 1.13 6.62
C TRP A 146 -2.49 0.01 7.57
N TYR A 147 -1.52 -0.63 8.18
CA TYR A 147 -1.74 -1.65 9.20
C TYR A 147 -0.80 -1.41 10.37
N GLU A 148 -1.34 -1.50 11.57
CA GLU A 148 -0.60 -1.48 12.81
C GLU A 148 -1.02 -2.65 13.68
N ALA A 149 -0.04 -3.25 14.34
CA ALA A 149 -0.27 -4.21 15.40
C ALA A 149 0.61 -3.90 16.60
N GLN A 150 0.09 -4.11 17.79
CA GLN A 150 0.82 -4.02 19.04
C GLN A 150 0.50 -5.22 19.92
N VAL A 151 1.52 -5.79 20.56
CA VAL A 151 1.35 -6.80 21.60
C VAL A 151 1.35 -6.10 22.96
N ASP A 152 0.30 -6.29 23.75
CA ASP A 152 0.22 -5.76 25.12
C ASP A 152 1.01 -6.61 26.12
N ASP A 153 1.12 -6.13 27.35
CA ASP A 153 1.88 -6.80 28.43
C ASP A 153 1.33 -8.20 28.77
N ASN A 154 0.08 -8.48 28.41
CA ASN A 154 -0.57 -9.78 28.61
C ASN A 154 -0.38 -10.72 27.41
N GLY A 155 0.38 -10.29 26.39
CA GLY A 155 0.60 -11.05 25.16
C GLY A 155 -0.58 -11.00 24.18
N GLN A 156 -1.60 -10.16 24.41
CA GLN A 156 -2.71 -9.99 23.47
C GLN A 156 -2.30 -9.05 22.34
N LYS A 157 -2.63 -9.45 21.10
CA LYS A 157 -2.33 -8.68 19.89
C LYS A 157 -3.52 -7.79 19.54
N HIS A 158 -3.29 -6.48 19.54
CA HIS A 158 -4.24 -5.47 19.08
C HIS A 158 -3.85 -5.04 17.68
N GLU A 159 -4.77 -5.15 16.72
CA GLU A 159 -4.51 -4.86 15.31
C GLU A 159 -5.49 -3.80 14.79
N ASN A 160 -5.00 -2.90 13.96
CA ASN A 160 -5.80 -1.90 13.28
C ASN A 160 -5.37 -1.79 11.82
N ALA A 161 -6.33 -1.87 10.91
CA ALA A 161 -6.11 -1.71 9.48
C ALA A 161 -7.01 -0.60 8.94
N ILE A 162 -6.41 0.31 8.16
CA ILE A 162 -7.10 1.38 7.45
C ILE A 162 -6.79 1.22 5.98
N ARG A 163 -7.83 1.23 5.15
CA ARG A 163 -7.72 1.24 3.70
C ARG A 163 -8.01 2.63 3.18
N TYR A 164 -7.14 3.17 2.35
CA TYR A 164 -7.35 4.43 1.65
C TYR A 164 -7.64 4.12 0.18
N GLU A 165 -8.75 4.64 -0.34
CA GLU A 165 -9.11 4.57 -1.76
C GLU A 165 -8.85 5.94 -2.39
N VAL A 166 -7.95 6.00 -3.35
CA VAL A 166 -7.56 7.22 -4.07
C VAL A 166 -8.40 7.34 -5.34
N LYS A 167 -9.29 8.33 -5.37
CA LYS A 167 -10.01 8.73 -6.58
C LYS A 167 -9.39 9.98 -7.17
N GLU A 168 -9.75 10.30 -8.41
CA GLU A 168 -9.24 11.49 -9.10
C GLU A 168 -9.51 12.78 -8.30
N ASP A 169 -10.66 12.87 -7.63
CA ASP A 169 -11.17 14.06 -6.94
C ASP A 169 -11.06 14.03 -5.40
N LYS A 170 -10.91 12.83 -4.81
CA LYS A 170 -10.91 12.64 -3.35
C LYS A 170 -10.20 11.37 -2.92
N ILE A 171 -9.77 11.36 -1.66
CA ILE A 171 -9.23 10.17 -1.01
C ILE A 171 -10.17 9.75 0.11
N ILE A 172 -10.57 8.48 0.12
CA ILE A 172 -11.55 7.94 1.08
C ILE A 172 -10.82 7.01 2.04
N LYS A 173 -10.92 7.31 3.33
CA LYS A 173 -10.55 6.41 4.42
C LYS A 173 -11.66 5.41 4.67
N VAL A 174 -11.31 4.14 4.69
CA VAL A 174 -12.20 3.03 4.99
C VAL A 174 -11.68 2.29 6.21
N TYR A 175 -12.49 2.29 7.27
CA TYR A 175 -12.20 1.57 8.51
C TYR A 175 -12.78 0.15 8.45
N ALA A 176 -12.43 -0.68 9.44
CA ALA A 176 -13.19 -1.89 9.70
C ALA A 176 -14.66 -1.54 10.03
N GLY A 177 -15.60 -2.05 9.23
CA GLY A 177 -17.04 -1.78 9.32
C GLY A 177 -17.57 -0.75 8.32
N PRO A 178 -18.83 -0.30 8.43
CA PRO A 178 -19.46 0.61 7.47
C PRO A 178 -19.08 2.08 7.72
N ARG A 179 -17.79 2.37 7.93
CA ARG A 179 -17.31 3.73 8.24
C ARG A 179 -16.36 4.21 7.14
N TYR A 180 -16.76 5.33 6.54
CA TYR A 180 -16.07 5.97 5.42
C TYR A 180 -15.95 7.46 5.71
N SER A 181 -14.78 8.05 5.46
CA SER A 181 -14.56 9.49 5.59
C SER A 181 -13.61 10.00 4.51
N ALA A 182 -13.87 11.18 3.97
CA ALA A 182 -12.89 11.85 3.11
C ALA A 182 -11.65 12.23 3.92
N LEU A 183 -10.47 12.14 3.31
CA LEU A 183 -9.23 12.68 3.88
C LEU A 183 -9.19 14.19 3.63
N GLU A 184 -8.95 14.93 4.71
CA GLU A 184 -8.91 16.39 4.67
C GLU A 184 -7.79 16.92 5.58
N GLY A 185 -7.38 18.17 5.35
CA GLY A 185 -6.40 18.88 6.17
C GLY A 185 -5.06 18.16 6.29
N ASN A 186 -4.47 18.17 7.49
CA ASN A 186 -3.15 17.60 7.73
C ASN A 186 -3.05 16.10 7.44
N GLU A 187 -4.15 15.35 7.56
CA GLU A 187 -4.13 13.91 7.26
C GLU A 187 -3.93 13.66 5.77
N LEU A 188 -4.60 14.46 4.91
CA LEU A 188 -4.42 14.43 3.46
C LEU A 188 -2.97 14.75 3.08
N ASP A 189 -2.44 15.87 3.58
CA ASP A 189 -1.04 16.29 3.30
C ASP A 189 -0.03 15.21 3.70
N ASN A 190 -0.24 14.58 4.85
CA ASN A 190 0.64 13.52 5.34
C ASN A 190 0.53 12.25 4.49
N PHE A 191 -0.68 11.91 4.04
CA PHE A 191 -0.91 10.77 3.16
C PHE A 191 -0.23 10.96 1.79
N GLU A 192 -0.35 12.14 1.18
CA GLU A 192 0.35 12.48 -0.06
C GLU A 192 1.87 12.33 0.08
N ARG A 193 2.44 12.95 1.12
CA ARG A 193 3.88 12.85 1.41
C ARG A 193 4.29 11.39 1.65
N ALA A 194 3.46 10.62 2.33
CA ALA A 194 3.72 9.20 2.56
C ALA A 194 3.78 8.42 1.25
N ILE A 195 2.86 8.64 0.30
CA ILE A 195 2.89 8.01 -1.03
C ILE A 195 4.17 8.39 -1.79
N LEU A 196 4.56 9.67 -1.77
CA LEU A 196 5.76 10.13 -2.46
C LEU A 196 7.03 9.50 -1.89
N VAL A 197 7.19 9.53 -0.56
CA VAL A 197 8.34 8.94 0.14
C VAL A 197 8.37 7.43 -0.04
N TYR A 198 7.22 6.77 0.11
CA TYR A 198 7.07 5.34 -0.12
C TYR A 198 7.51 4.98 -1.53
N THR A 199 6.97 5.65 -2.55
CA THR A 199 7.25 5.31 -3.95
C THR A 199 8.73 5.41 -4.24
N ARG A 200 9.36 6.54 -3.86
CA ARG A 200 10.81 6.71 -4.00
C ARG A 200 11.59 5.61 -3.27
N LEU A 201 11.26 5.35 -2.01
CA LEU A 201 11.98 4.39 -1.18
C LEU A 201 11.85 2.96 -1.73
N ILE A 202 10.65 2.54 -2.13
CA ILE A 202 10.41 1.20 -2.67
C ILE A 202 11.07 1.02 -4.03
N LEU A 203 10.93 2.00 -4.93
CA LEU A 203 11.58 1.96 -6.24
C LEU A 203 13.10 1.88 -6.10
N GLU A 204 13.70 2.70 -5.23
CA GLU A 204 15.15 2.71 -5.03
C GLU A 204 15.63 1.44 -4.32
N LYS A 205 15.04 1.14 -3.16
CA LYS A 205 15.53 0.05 -2.31
C LYS A 205 15.11 -1.27 -2.89
N ILE A 206 13.82 -1.53 -3.10
CA ILE A 206 13.36 -2.84 -3.56
C ILE A 206 13.72 -3.03 -5.02
N TYR A 207 13.30 -2.12 -5.89
CA TYR A 207 13.37 -2.33 -7.33
C TYR A 207 14.63 -1.81 -8.02
N GLY A 208 15.52 -1.10 -7.30
CA GLY A 208 16.78 -0.59 -7.86
C GLY A 208 16.60 0.48 -8.94
N GLN A 209 15.47 1.18 -8.96
CA GLN A 209 15.17 2.28 -9.86
C GLN A 209 15.47 3.60 -9.14
N THR A 210 16.33 4.43 -9.72
CA THR A 210 16.57 5.80 -9.27
C THR A 210 15.87 6.73 -10.26
N GLU A 211 15.00 7.63 -9.77
CA GLU A 211 14.51 8.77 -10.56
C GLU A 211 15.67 9.69 -10.97
#